data_AF-A0A6N9U5R0-F1
#
_entry.id   AF-A0A6N9U5R0-F1
#
_cell.length_a   1.000
_cell.length_b   1.000
_cell.length_c   1.000
_cell.angle_alpha   90.00
_cell.angle_beta   90.00
_cell.angle_gamma   90.00
#
_symmetry.space_group_name_H-M   'P 1'
#
loop_
_entity.id
_entity.type
_entity.pdbx_description
1 polymer ?
#
loop_
_entity_poly.entity_id
_entity_poly.type
_entity_poly.pdbx_seq_one_letter_code
_entity_poly.pdbx_strand_id
1 'polypeptide(L)' 'EGKAAGTPSDLFVLGLLLAYASTGTTPFADGPADGAAERIAHAPAELGSVPDALRGLIARCLTKDPADRPGAGAVAA' A
#
# COMPACT_ATOMS: atom_id res chain seq x y z
N GLU A 1 -6.72 16.06 3.08
CA GLU A 1 -7.87 16.34 2.18
C GLU A 1 -8.08 15.16 1.23
N GLY A 2 -9.33 14.78 0.97
CA GLY A 2 -9.66 13.73 0.01
C GLY A 2 -9.64 14.27 -1.42
N LYS A 3 -9.08 13.50 -2.35
CA LYS A 3 -9.09 13.77 -3.80
C LYS A 3 -9.89 12.66 -4.50
N ALA A 4 -10.34 12.93 -5.74
CA ALA A 4 -10.98 11.90 -6.55
C ALA A 4 -10.03 10.70 -6.75
N ALA A 5 -10.55 9.49 -6.63
CA ALA A 5 -9.79 8.28 -6.92
C ALA A 5 -9.49 8.17 -8.42
N GLY A 6 -8.33 7.63 -8.75
CA GLY A 6 -7.90 7.36 -10.13
C GLY A 6 -6.92 6.18 -10.16
N THR A 7 -6.29 5.92 -11.31
CA THR A 7 -5.39 4.77 -11.50
C THR A 7 -4.36 4.59 -10.36
N PRO A 8 -3.68 5.63 -9.85
CA PRO A 8 -2.77 5.46 -8.72
C PRO A 8 -3.41 4.92 -7.42
N SER A 9 -4.72 5.12 -7.22
CA SER A 9 -5.46 4.54 -6.09
C SER A 9 -5.58 3.03 -6.22
N ASP A 10 -5.79 2.51 -7.42
CA ASP A 10 -5.84 1.06 -7.67
C ASP A 10 -4.51 0.39 -7.31
N LEU A 11 -3.39 1.06 -7.64
CA LEU A 11 -2.06 0.55 -7.31
C LEU A 11 -1.78 0.57 -5.80
N PHE A 12 -2.32 1.54 -5.07
CA PHE A 12 -2.24 1.55 -3.62
C PHE A 12 -3.01 0.36 -3.00
N VAL A 13 -4.24 0.12 -3.46
CA VAL A 13 -5.06 -1.01 -2.99
C VAL A 13 -4.45 -2.35 -3.40
N LEU A 14 -3.82 -2.43 -4.58
CA LEU A 14 -3.06 -3.61 -4.99
C LEU A 14 -1.87 -3.86 -4.04
N GLY A 15 -1.13 -2.82 -3.66
CA GLY A 15 -0.05 -2.94 -2.66
C GLY A 15 -0.55 -3.48 -1.31
N LEU A 16 -1.69 -2.98 -0.84
CA LEU A 16 -2.35 -3.48 0.37
C LEU A 16 -2.72 -4.97 0.25
N LEU A 17 -3.35 -5.34 -0.87
CA LEU A 17 -3.79 -6.70 -1.14
C LEU A 17 -2.62 -7.68 -1.20
N LEU A 18 -1.53 -7.31 -1.88
CA LEU A 18 -0.34 -8.14 -2.00
C LEU A 18 0.36 -8.31 -0.63
N ALA A 19 0.47 -7.25 0.16
CA ALA A 19 1.00 -7.33 1.51
C ALA A 19 0.18 -8.33 2.34
N TYR A 20 -1.14 -8.14 2.40
CA TYR A 20 -2.05 -9.02 3.14
C TYR A 20 -2.00 -10.47 2.64
N ALA A 21 -2.02 -10.70 1.33
CA ALA A 21 -1.92 -12.03 0.76
C ALA A 21 -0.60 -12.74 1.10
N SER A 22 0.48 -11.98 1.27
CA SER A 22 1.81 -12.51 1.59
C SER A 22 2.06 -12.76 3.08
N THR A 23 1.40 -12.03 3.97
CA THR A 23 1.68 -12.08 5.43
C THR A 23 0.48 -12.46 6.29
N GLY A 24 -0.75 -12.39 5.76
CA GLY A 24 -1.99 -12.52 6.52
C GLY A 24 -2.33 -11.29 7.38
N THR A 25 -1.55 -10.22 7.29
CA THR A 25 -1.69 -9.00 8.10
C THR A 25 -1.67 -7.75 7.23
N THR A 26 -2.29 -6.66 7.70
CA THR A 26 -2.23 -5.39 6.98
C THR A 26 -0.88 -4.70 7.20
N PRO A 27 -0.36 -3.92 6.24
CA PRO A 27 0.90 -3.19 6.40
C PRO A 27 0.76 -1.90 7.22
N PHE A 28 -0.45 -1.53 7.63
CA PHE A 28 -0.71 -0.35 8.48
C PHE A 28 -1.36 -0.86 9.76
N ALA A 29 -0.51 -1.22 10.73
CA ALA A 29 -0.80 -1.86 12.01
C ALA A 29 -2.26 -1.80 12.51
N ASP A 30 -2.71 -2.92 13.08
CA ASP A 30 -4.03 -3.04 13.68
C ASP A 30 -4.25 -2.00 14.79
N GLY A 31 -5.50 -1.55 14.91
CA GLY A 31 -5.92 -0.60 15.92
C GLY A 31 -7.40 -0.26 15.76
N PRO A 32 -7.94 0.61 16.63
CA PRO A 32 -9.33 1.06 16.55
C PRO A 32 -9.71 1.53 15.13
N ALA A 33 -10.92 1.18 14.70
CA ALA A 33 -11.40 1.41 13.33
C ALA A 33 -11.55 2.91 13.00
N ASP A 34 -11.87 3.73 13.99
CA ASP A 34 -11.96 5.19 13.90
C ASP A 34 -10.63 5.85 13.44
N GLY A 35 -9.49 5.28 13.80
CA GLY A 35 -8.16 5.76 13.39
C GLY A 35 -7.59 5.15 12.11
N ALA A 36 -8.29 4.22 11.45
CA ALA A 36 -7.73 3.46 10.32
C ALA A 36 -7.40 4.35 9.11
N ALA A 37 -8.29 5.28 8.76
CA ALA A 37 -8.07 6.20 7.63
C ALA A 37 -6.83 7.09 7.84
N GLU A 38 -6.64 7.60 9.06
CA GLU A 38 -5.49 8.43 9.44
C GLU A 38 -4.18 7.63 9.33
N ARG A 39 -4.17 6.39 9.86
CA ARG A 39 -3.01 5.49 9.73
C ARG A 39 -2.69 5.20 8.27
N ILE A 40 -3.69 4.86 7.46
CA ILE A 40 -3.51 4.58 6.04
C ILE A 40 -3.00 5.84 5.30
N ALA A 41 -3.47 7.03 5.65
CA ALA A 41 -3.05 8.27 5.02
C ALA A 41 -1.61 8.67 5.38
N HIS A 42 -1.19 8.46 6.63
CA HIS A 42 0.02 9.10 7.16
C HIS A 42 1.09 8.16 7.73
N ALA A 43 0.72 6.98 8.22
CA ALA A 43 1.70 6.06 8.82
C ALA A 43 2.57 5.38 7.74
N PRO A 44 3.85 5.11 8.02
CA PRO A 44 4.67 4.27 7.15
C PRO A 44 4.12 2.84 7.08
N ALA A 45 4.33 2.16 5.96
CA ALA A 45 3.96 0.76 5.80
C ALA A 45 4.98 -0.15 6.48
N GLU A 46 4.50 -1.06 7.34
CA GLU A 46 5.29 -2.10 7.97
C GLU A 46 5.38 -3.33 7.05
N LEU A 47 6.55 -3.51 6.42
CA LEU A 47 6.76 -4.57 5.43
C LEU A 47 7.75 -5.63 5.90
N GLY A 48 8.06 -5.68 7.20
CA GLY A 48 9.06 -6.57 7.80
C GLY A 48 8.90 -8.03 7.37
N SER A 49 7.66 -8.53 7.44
CA SER A 49 7.28 -9.92 7.16
C SER A 49 7.03 -10.22 5.68
N VAL A 50 7.09 -9.22 4.79
CA VAL A 50 6.87 -9.42 3.35
C VAL A 50 8.10 -10.11 2.72
N PRO A 51 7.93 -11.11 1.85
CA PRO A 51 9.04 -11.73 1.13
C PRO A 51 9.88 -10.70 0.36
N ASP A 52 11.20 -10.83 0.41
CA ASP A 52 12.12 -9.82 -0.15
C ASP A 52 11.90 -9.55 -1.64
N ALA A 53 11.52 -10.59 -2.40
CA ALA A 53 11.18 -10.46 -3.83
C ALA A 53 10.00 -9.51 -4.11
N LEU A 54 9.08 -9.35 -3.14
CA LEU A 54 7.89 -8.50 -3.28
C LEU A 54 8.02 -7.17 -2.54
N ARG A 55 8.88 -7.09 -1.52
CA ARG A 55 9.00 -5.96 -0.59
C ARG A 55 9.18 -4.62 -1.32
N GLY A 56 10.05 -4.56 -2.31
CA GLY A 56 10.34 -3.33 -3.06
C GLY A 56 9.15 -2.85 -3.92
N LEU A 57 8.46 -3.79 -4.59
CA LEU A 57 7.27 -3.48 -5.38
C LEU A 57 6.13 -2.96 -4.48
N ILE A 58 5.84 -3.68 -3.39
CA ILE A 58 4.79 -3.32 -2.44
C ILE A 58 5.08 -1.96 -1.80
N ALA A 59 6.33 -1.68 -1.41
CA ALA A 59 6.72 -0.38 -0.86
C ALA A 59 6.41 0.77 -1.83
N ARG A 60 6.72 0.61 -3.13
CA ARG A 60 6.43 1.62 -4.15
C ARG A 60 4.94 1.78 -4.47
N CYS A 61 4.14 0.72 -4.35
CA CYS A 61 2.70 0.82 -4.47
C CYS A 61 2.07 1.60 -3.30
N LEU A 62 2.65 1.47 -2.09
CA LEU A 62 2.15 2.07 -0.86
C LEU A 62 2.67 3.50 -0.59
N THR A 63 3.37 4.12 -1.55
CA THR A 63 3.81 5.51 -1.43
C THR A 63 2.62 6.45 -1.24
N LYS A 64 2.77 7.43 -0.33
CA LYS A 64 1.67 8.33 0.02
C LYS A 64 1.33 9.29 -1.11
N ASP A 65 2.34 9.83 -1.79
CA ASP A 65 2.13 10.60 -3.01
C ASP A 65 1.68 9.65 -4.14
N PRO A 66 0.48 9.86 -4.73
CA PRO A 66 0.03 9.09 -5.88
C PRO A 66 0.96 9.17 -7.09
N ALA A 67 1.72 10.25 -7.25
CA ALA A 67 2.63 10.43 -8.39
C ALA A 67 3.88 9.52 -8.33
N ASP A 68 4.26 9.07 -7.14
CA ASP A 68 5.44 8.22 -6.93
C ASP A 68 5.16 6.72 -7.11
N ARG A 69 3.88 6.36 -7.31
CA ARG A 69 3.46 4.96 -7.46
C ARG A 69 3.80 4.43 -8.86
N PRO A 70 4.11 3.14 -9.01
CA PRO A 70 4.29 2.54 -10.34
C PRO A 70 2.99 2.64 -11.15
N GLY A 71 3.10 2.68 -12.48
CA GLY A 71 1.95 2.40 -13.36
C GLY A 71 1.69 0.90 -13.45
N ALA A 72 0.47 0.50 -13.80
CA ALA A 72 0.07 -0.92 -13.90
C ALA A 72 0.98 -1.74 -14.82
N GLY A 73 1.41 -1.18 -15.96
CA GLY A 73 2.35 -1.86 -16.87
C GLY A 73 3.71 -2.17 -16.25
N ALA A 74 4.20 -1.33 -15.32
CA ALA A 74 5.45 -1.58 -14.61
C ALA A 74 5.30 -2.61 -13.49
N VAL A 75 4.07 -2.87 -13.03
CA VAL A 75 3.76 -3.91 -12.03
C VAL A 75 3.58 -5.28 -12.69
N ALA A 76 3.06 -5.30 -13.92
CA ALA A 76 2.77 -6.54 -14.65
C ALA A 76 3.95 -7.12 -15.45
N ALA A 77 5.07 -6.39 -15.53
CA ALA A 77 6.30 -6.78 -16.23
C ALA A 77 7.19 -7.66 -15.34
#